data_AF-A0A8J7TRM7-F1
#
_entry.id   AF-A0A8J7TRM7-F1
#
_cell.length_a   1.000
_cell.length_b   1.000
_cell.length_c   1.000
_cell.angle_alpha   90.00
_cell.angle_beta   90.00
_cell.angle_gamma   90.00
#
_symmetry.space_group_name_H-M   'P 1'
#
loop_
_entity.id
_entity.type
_entity.pdbx_description
1 polymer ?
#
loop_
_entity_poly.entity_id
_entity_poly.type
_entity_poly.pdbx_seq_one_letter_code
_entity_poly.pdbx_strand_id
1 'polypeptide(L)'
;MARLVFKDHSLLWHNGSDYPKIPLTVVSWDSDPDTAVAYVYFGHVNVDFDGSPTAYAPPGSGLTGDDDLGNAFDSTHWFGVVALSATDAAVQSGDAQIDQRDEVKVGGKFPVIQQAKNDDPNPGYYVSSTPQPTGAEYRQDSYVDASRVAYGALSDKFQALGVALGDYGLALRHDQNLQSGFYFVDTGYGYKLGECSHKVGKDLGGSGRGNSFNNNFPVSFIVFPQSGTQDPRGIVSASDDAIADALKPLLTKLSAAENANELPMLMGYNEIAPQGQPSGTAKLAAYKQNPAGATRPSNYDNLAEALKSWGYSETDLSLDL
;
A
#
# COMPACT_ATOMS: atom_id res chain seq x y z
N MET A 1 -14.69 5.29 -29.58
CA MET A 1 -14.16 4.40 -28.52
C MET A 1 -14.68 4.92 -27.19
N ALA A 2 -14.77 4.08 -26.15
CA ALA A 2 -15.21 4.57 -24.83
C ALA A 2 -14.18 5.55 -24.27
N ARG A 3 -14.61 6.46 -23.40
CA ARG A 3 -13.74 7.48 -22.77
C ARG A 3 -13.69 7.27 -21.27
N LEU A 4 -12.55 7.57 -20.67
CA LEU A 4 -12.44 7.68 -19.22
C LEU A 4 -13.03 9.00 -18.75
N VAL A 5 -13.79 8.93 -17.67
CA VAL A 5 -14.28 10.07 -16.90
C VAL A 5 -13.49 10.14 -15.61
N PHE A 6 -13.01 11.33 -15.27
CA PHE A 6 -12.28 11.61 -14.04
C PHE A 6 -13.11 12.56 -13.18
N LYS A 7 -13.44 12.15 -11.96
CA LYS A 7 -14.24 12.94 -11.04
C LYS A 7 -13.67 12.86 -9.63
N ASP A 8 -13.35 14.00 -9.04
CA ASP A 8 -12.91 14.02 -7.64
C ASP A 8 -14.05 13.60 -6.71
N HIS A 9 -13.74 12.68 -5.81
CA HIS A 9 -14.62 12.28 -4.73
C HIS A 9 -14.84 13.47 -3.78
N SER A 10 -16.05 13.63 -3.26
CA SER A 10 -16.43 14.81 -2.45
C SER A 10 -15.76 14.88 -1.09
N LEU A 11 -15.39 13.72 -0.53
CA LEU A 11 -14.63 13.62 0.70
C LEU A 11 -13.14 13.89 0.44
N LEU A 12 -12.50 14.62 1.36
CA LEU A 12 -11.06 14.70 1.45
C LEU A 12 -10.51 13.50 2.21
N TRP A 13 -9.32 13.07 1.80
CA TRP A 13 -8.63 11.90 2.31
C TRP A 13 -7.28 12.28 2.93
N HIS A 14 -6.71 11.35 3.69
CA HIS A 14 -5.43 11.54 4.33
C HIS A 14 -4.48 10.47 3.77
N ASN A 15 -3.27 10.88 3.40
CA ASN A 15 -2.16 9.97 3.15
C ASN A 15 -1.05 10.34 4.14
N GLY A 16 -0.83 9.46 5.11
CA GLY A 16 0.14 9.67 6.18
C GLY A 16 -0.10 10.94 7.01
N SER A 17 0.97 11.40 7.64
CA SER A 17 1.06 12.72 8.26
C SER A 17 1.26 13.84 7.24
N ASP A 18 1.83 13.51 6.08
CA ASP A 18 2.39 14.48 5.15
C ASP A 18 1.31 15.14 4.30
N TYR A 19 0.22 14.42 4.01
CA TYR A 19 -0.86 14.90 3.17
C TYR A 19 -2.23 14.68 3.85
N PRO A 20 -2.60 15.56 4.80
CA PRO A 20 -3.85 15.42 5.55
C PRO A 20 -5.11 15.73 4.72
N LYS A 21 -4.97 16.22 3.49
CA LYS A 21 -6.10 16.57 2.61
C LYS A 21 -5.73 16.32 1.15
N ILE A 22 -5.99 15.11 0.68
CA ILE A 22 -5.82 14.73 -0.73
C ILE A 22 -7.17 14.45 -1.40
N PRO A 23 -7.34 14.84 -2.67
CA PRO A 23 -8.43 14.35 -3.48
C PRO A 23 -8.20 12.87 -3.80
N LEU A 24 -9.30 12.13 -3.87
CA LEU A 24 -9.36 10.82 -4.49
C LEU A 24 -10.13 11.00 -5.79
N THR A 25 -9.50 10.76 -6.94
CA THR A 25 -10.17 10.84 -8.23
C THR A 25 -10.76 9.49 -8.58
N VAL A 26 -12.07 9.45 -8.78
CA VAL A 26 -12.81 8.31 -9.32
C VAL A 26 -12.59 8.27 -10.83
N VAL A 27 -12.16 7.11 -11.33
CA VAL A 27 -12.06 6.82 -12.76
C VAL A 27 -13.22 5.91 -13.13
N SER A 28 -14.00 6.30 -14.12
CA SER A 28 -15.14 5.53 -14.65
C SER A 28 -15.18 5.59 -16.18
N TRP A 29 -16.06 4.80 -16.80
CA TRP A 29 -16.30 4.90 -18.24
C TRP A 29 -17.41 5.93 -18.50
N ASP A 30 -17.34 6.65 -19.62
CA ASP A 30 -18.40 7.57 -20.04
C ASP A 30 -19.76 6.89 -20.26
N SER A 31 -19.76 5.60 -20.62
CA SER A 31 -20.96 4.77 -20.73
C SER A 31 -21.58 4.39 -19.37
N ASP A 32 -20.81 4.47 -18.29
CA ASP A 32 -21.24 4.16 -16.92
C ASP A 32 -20.45 5.01 -15.90
N PRO A 33 -20.74 6.33 -15.86
CA PRO A 33 -19.89 7.29 -15.14
C PRO A 33 -20.01 7.18 -13.61
N ASP A 34 -21.03 6.49 -13.11
CA ASP A 34 -21.30 6.32 -11.67
C ASP A 34 -20.67 5.03 -11.11
N THR A 35 -20.17 4.13 -11.95
CA THR A 35 -19.44 2.93 -11.54
C THR A 35 -17.94 3.15 -11.63
N ALA A 36 -17.26 3.18 -10.47
CA ALA A 36 -15.81 3.27 -10.41
C ALA A 36 -15.16 2.02 -11.02
N VAL A 37 -14.20 2.22 -11.92
CA VAL A 37 -13.31 1.16 -12.41
C VAL A 37 -11.90 1.29 -11.85
N ALA A 38 -11.54 2.46 -11.34
CA ALA A 38 -10.34 2.67 -10.55
C ALA A 38 -10.47 3.90 -9.64
N TYR A 39 -9.61 3.99 -8.65
CA TYR A 39 -9.38 5.17 -7.83
C TYR A 39 -7.94 5.62 -7.96
N VAL A 40 -7.72 6.92 -8.21
CA VAL A 40 -6.39 7.52 -8.34
C VAL A 40 -6.18 8.56 -7.26
N TYR A 41 -5.04 8.53 -6.59
CA TYR A 41 -4.66 9.54 -5.60
C TYR A 41 -3.15 9.71 -5.53
N PHE A 42 -2.72 10.79 -4.87
CA PHE A 42 -1.31 11.17 -4.71
C PHE A 42 -0.93 11.23 -3.24
N GLY A 43 0.31 10.88 -2.93
CA GLY A 43 0.91 11.08 -1.61
C GLY A 43 2.32 10.51 -1.54
N HIS A 44 2.69 10.06 -0.34
CA HIS A 44 3.85 9.23 -0.10
C HIS A 44 3.41 7.79 0.18
N VAL A 45 4.36 6.86 0.18
CA VAL A 45 4.13 5.50 0.67
C VAL A 45 4.34 5.53 2.17
N ASN A 46 3.29 5.27 2.94
CA ASN A 46 3.42 5.03 4.38
C ASN A 46 3.85 3.57 4.54
N VAL A 47 5.07 3.36 5.03
CA VAL A 47 5.61 2.01 5.08
C VAL A 47 5.08 1.28 6.31
N ASP A 48 4.49 0.13 6.05
CA ASP A 48 4.06 -0.83 7.04
C ASP A 48 5.08 -1.98 7.12
N PHE A 49 5.58 -2.23 8.32
CA PHE A 49 6.54 -3.28 8.60
C PHE A 49 5.90 -4.52 9.24
N ASP A 50 4.62 -4.45 9.60
CA ASP A 50 3.91 -5.55 10.26
C ASP A 50 3.94 -6.83 9.42
N GLY A 51 4.18 -7.96 10.06
CA GLY A 51 4.41 -9.25 9.40
C GLY A 51 5.84 -9.50 8.91
N SER A 52 6.71 -8.48 8.82
CA SER A 52 8.13 -8.72 8.53
C SER A 52 8.79 -9.49 9.69
N PRO A 53 9.49 -10.61 9.43
CA PRO A 53 10.19 -11.37 10.45
C PRO A 53 11.24 -10.60 11.25
N THR A 54 11.68 -9.45 10.77
CA THR A 54 12.67 -8.60 11.43
C THR A 54 12.10 -7.24 11.82
N ALA A 55 10.78 -7.04 11.74
CA ALA A 55 10.12 -5.78 12.09
C ALA A 55 10.52 -5.31 13.49
N TYR A 56 10.31 -6.17 14.49
CA TYR A 56 10.42 -5.80 15.89
C TYR A 56 11.41 -6.70 16.64
N ALA A 57 12.36 -6.06 17.31
CA ALA A 57 13.36 -6.72 18.15
C ALA A 57 13.10 -6.45 19.64
N PRO A 58 13.39 -7.41 20.54
CA PRO A 58 13.29 -7.18 21.97
C PRO A 58 14.26 -6.07 22.42
N PRO A 59 13.84 -5.11 23.27
CA PRO A 59 14.72 -4.05 23.76
C PRO A 59 15.97 -4.61 24.44
N GLY A 60 17.16 -4.03 24.20
CA GLY A 60 18.40 -4.49 24.86
C GLY A 60 18.92 -5.87 24.44
N SER A 61 18.30 -6.54 23.46
CA SER A 61 18.77 -7.84 22.94
C SER A 61 20.05 -7.77 22.11
N GLY A 62 20.43 -6.56 21.66
CA GLY A 62 21.51 -6.35 20.68
C GLY A 62 21.06 -6.56 19.22
N LEU A 63 19.83 -7.02 19.00
CA LEU A 63 19.20 -7.07 17.67
C LEU A 63 18.65 -5.68 17.31
N THR A 64 18.52 -5.43 16.01
CA THR A 64 17.92 -4.19 15.49
C THR A 64 16.70 -4.57 14.66
N GLY A 65 15.53 -4.07 15.08
CA GLY A 65 14.30 -4.16 14.31
C GLY A 65 14.36 -3.28 13.06
N ASP A 66 13.62 -3.66 12.03
CA ASP A 66 13.39 -2.81 10.86
C ASP A 66 12.39 -1.69 11.14
N ASP A 67 11.57 -1.81 12.19
CA ASP A 67 10.66 -0.78 12.68
C ASP A 67 10.86 -0.53 14.19
N ASP A 68 10.35 0.62 14.64
CA ASP A 68 10.37 1.01 16.04
C ASP A 68 9.31 0.23 16.81
N LEU A 69 9.71 -0.51 17.86
CA LEU A 69 8.78 -1.30 18.69
C LEU A 69 7.60 -0.48 19.23
N GLY A 70 7.81 0.82 19.48
CA GLY A 70 6.76 1.75 19.91
C GLY A 70 5.60 1.91 18.93
N ASN A 71 5.78 1.51 17.67
CA ASN A 71 4.74 1.53 16.65
C ASN A 71 3.82 0.30 16.74
N ALA A 72 4.21 -0.77 17.45
CA ALA A 72 3.47 -2.03 17.48
C ALA A 72 2.41 -2.13 18.59
N PHE A 73 2.25 -1.11 19.44
CA PHE A 73 1.31 -1.13 20.57
C PHE A 73 0.81 0.26 20.98
N ASP A 74 -0.29 0.26 21.73
CA ASP A 74 -0.73 1.40 22.53
C ASP A 74 -0.73 1.05 24.03
N SER A 75 -1.26 1.93 24.88
CA SER A 75 -1.29 1.69 26.33
C SER A 75 -2.12 0.49 26.78
N THR A 76 -2.90 -0.11 25.88
CA THR A 76 -3.91 -1.13 26.17
C THR A 76 -3.64 -2.47 25.49
N HIS A 77 -3.07 -2.50 24.27
CA HIS A 77 -2.82 -3.74 23.55
C HIS A 77 -1.68 -3.62 22.52
N TRP A 78 -1.17 -4.80 22.12
CA TRP A 78 -0.29 -4.98 20.97
C TRP A 78 -1.12 -5.19 19.71
N PHE A 79 -0.69 -4.61 18.58
CA PHE A 79 -1.32 -4.80 17.27
C PHE A 79 -0.32 -5.17 16.15
N GLY A 80 0.96 -4.76 16.25
CA GLY A 80 2.01 -5.12 15.27
C GLY A 80 2.81 -6.40 15.61
N VAL A 81 2.64 -6.94 16.82
CA VAL A 81 3.20 -8.22 17.26
C VAL A 81 2.16 -9.08 17.95
N VAL A 82 2.39 -10.38 17.90
CA VAL A 82 1.60 -11.35 18.65
C VAL A 82 1.95 -11.25 20.12
N ALA A 83 0.93 -11.09 20.97
CA ALA A 83 1.10 -11.02 22.40
C ALA A 83 0.23 -12.04 23.13
N LEU A 84 0.85 -12.76 24.07
CA LEU A 84 0.21 -13.81 24.88
C LEU A 84 0.46 -13.56 26.37
N SER A 85 -0.38 -14.15 27.20
CA SER A 85 -0.24 -14.24 28.65
C SER A 85 0.47 -15.53 29.05
N ALA A 86 1.05 -15.57 30.25
CA ALA A 86 1.65 -16.80 30.80
C ALA A 86 0.63 -17.94 31.01
N THR A 87 -0.67 -17.64 30.98
CA THR A 87 -1.75 -18.60 31.12
C THR A 87 -2.28 -19.14 29.79
N ASP A 88 -1.83 -18.58 28.65
CA ASP A 88 -2.23 -19.10 27.35
C ASP A 88 -1.66 -20.50 27.11
N ALA A 89 -2.48 -21.37 26.51
CA ALA A 89 -2.17 -22.79 26.35
C ALA A 89 -0.84 -23.02 25.62
N ALA A 90 -0.56 -22.24 24.57
CA ALA A 90 0.68 -22.31 23.81
C ALA A 90 1.91 -21.95 24.66
N VAL A 91 1.77 -21.07 25.66
CA VAL A 91 2.87 -20.74 26.58
C VAL A 91 3.06 -21.86 27.60
N GLN A 92 1.96 -22.42 28.13
CA GLN A 92 2.00 -23.50 29.12
C GLN A 92 2.50 -24.84 28.56
N SER A 93 2.15 -25.16 27.31
CA SER A 93 2.70 -26.32 26.59
C SER A 93 4.16 -26.11 26.21
N GLY A 94 4.62 -24.87 26.25
CA GLY A 94 5.94 -24.47 25.80
C GLY A 94 6.04 -24.42 24.28
N ASP A 95 4.96 -24.28 23.52
CA ASP A 95 5.01 -24.06 22.06
C ASP A 95 5.42 -22.61 21.73
N ALA A 96 4.95 -21.66 22.53
CA ALA A 96 5.25 -20.23 22.43
C ALA A 96 6.17 -19.79 23.59
N GLN A 97 7.17 -18.98 23.27
CA GLN A 97 7.99 -18.27 24.25
C GLN A 97 7.59 -16.80 24.24
N ILE A 98 7.34 -16.23 25.42
CA ILE A 98 6.99 -14.81 25.58
C ILE A 98 8.12 -14.05 26.26
N ASP A 99 8.27 -12.77 25.93
CA ASP A 99 9.19 -11.86 26.59
C ASP A 99 8.60 -11.34 27.90
N GLN A 100 8.93 -11.99 29.02
CA GLN A 100 8.32 -11.72 30.32
C GLN A 100 8.83 -10.47 31.04
N ARG A 101 9.58 -9.61 30.36
CA ARG A 101 10.09 -8.38 30.96
C ARG A 101 8.97 -7.36 31.15
N ASP A 102 8.96 -6.72 32.32
CA ASP A 102 7.86 -5.81 32.69
C ASP A 102 7.78 -4.60 31.74
N GLU A 103 8.89 -4.14 31.16
CA GLU A 103 8.91 -3.00 30.24
C GLU A 103 8.17 -3.24 28.91
N VAL A 104 7.93 -4.49 28.53
CA VAL A 104 7.16 -4.86 27.31
C VAL A 104 5.80 -5.45 27.64
N LYS A 105 5.37 -5.34 28.90
CA LYS A 105 4.04 -5.79 29.32
C LYS A 105 2.98 -4.76 28.94
N VAL A 106 2.03 -5.15 28.10
CA VAL A 106 0.91 -4.31 27.69
C VAL A 106 -0.38 -5.10 27.86
N GLY A 107 -1.38 -4.51 28.53
CA GLY A 107 -2.68 -5.18 28.75
C GLY A 107 -2.61 -6.52 29.49
N GLY A 108 -1.53 -6.78 30.25
CA GLY A 108 -1.30 -8.07 30.90
C GLY A 108 -0.71 -9.16 30.01
N LYS A 109 -0.36 -8.83 28.76
CA LYS A 109 0.26 -9.72 27.78
C LYS A 109 1.68 -9.27 27.44
N PHE A 110 2.42 -10.20 26.85
CA PHE A 110 3.82 -10.05 26.49
C PHE A 110 4.03 -10.49 25.03
N PRO A 111 4.91 -9.82 24.27
CA PRO A 111 5.24 -10.23 22.91
C PRO A 111 5.77 -11.67 22.85
N VAL A 112 5.36 -12.41 21.82
CA VAL A 112 5.90 -13.73 21.50
C VAL A 112 7.23 -13.56 20.78
N ILE A 113 8.25 -14.31 21.22
CA ILE A 113 9.57 -14.36 20.60
C ILE A 113 9.57 -15.50 19.56
N GLN A 114 10.09 -15.22 18.37
CA GLN A 114 10.36 -16.22 17.34
C GLN A 114 11.35 -17.26 17.85
N GLN A 115 11.08 -18.54 17.57
CA GLN A 115 11.84 -19.67 18.09
C GLN A 115 12.35 -20.57 16.97
N ALA A 116 13.62 -20.94 17.05
CA ALA A 116 14.24 -21.86 16.08
C ALA A 116 13.51 -23.21 15.99
N LYS A 117 12.90 -23.68 17.08
CA LYS A 117 12.16 -24.95 17.11
C LYS A 117 10.86 -24.95 16.29
N ASN A 118 10.33 -23.76 15.99
CA ASN A 118 9.11 -23.57 15.20
C ASN A 118 9.43 -23.34 13.71
N ASP A 119 10.71 -23.46 13.35
CA ASP A 119 11.28 -23.04 12.07
C ASP A 119 11.02 -21.56 11.74
N ASP A 120 10.91 -20.72 12.78
CA ASP A 120 10.78 -19.28 12.58
C ASP A 120 12.06 -18.72 11.93
N PRO A 121 11.93 -17.83 10.93
CA PRO A 121 13.04 -17.37 10.09
C PRO A 121 14.06 -16.52 10.85
N ASN A 122 13.67 -15.84 11.94
CA ASN A 122 14.57 -14.98 12.71
C ASN A 122 14.40 -15.18 14.23
N PRO A 123 14.90 -16.30 14.78
CA PRO A 123 14.79 -16.57 16.21
C PRO A 123 15.39 -15.44 17.07
N GLY A 124 14.65 -15.02 18.11
CA GLY A 124 15.03 -13.90 18.97
C GLY A 124 14.37 -12.56 18.62
N TYR A 125 13.83 -12.39 17.41
CA TYR A 125 12.91 -11.29 17.10
C TYR A 125 11.52 -11.58 17.66
N TYR A 126 10.63 -10.59 17.71
CA TYR A 126 9.21 -10.85 18.01
C TYR A 126 8.48 -11.41 16.79
N VAL A 127 7.43 -12.19 17.03
CA VAL A 127 6.50 -12.60 15.97
C VAL A 127 5.68 -11.39 15.55
N SER A 128 6.00 -10.83 14.39
CA SER A 128 5.28 -9.69 13.81
C SER A 128 4.09 -10.18 13.01
N SER A 129 2.95 -9.49 13.13
CA SER A 129 1.67 -10.00 12.65
C SER A 129 1.00 -9.04 11.67
N THR A 130 0.53 -9.59 10.55
CA THR A 130 -0.57 -8.99 9.77
C THR A 130 -1.91 -9.51 10.29
N PRO A 131 -3.06 -8.93 9.88
CA PRO A 131 -4.36 -9.51 10.16
C PRO A 131 -4.48 -10.93 9.59
N GLN A 132 -5.21 -11.78 10.32
CA GLN A 132 -5.64 -13.11 9.91
C GLN A 132 -4.49 -14.13 9.70
N PRO A 133 -4.00 -14.75 10.80
CA PRO A 133 -3.01 -15.82 10.68
C PRO A 133 -3.57 -17.02 9.90
N THR A 134 -2.75 -17.59 9.03
CA THR A 134 -3.09 -18.83 8.28
C THR A 134 -2.75 -20.11 9.04
N GLY A 135 -2.05 -19.97 10.17
CA GLY A 135 -1.57 -21.07 11.01
C GLY A 135 -1.64 -20.73 12.51
N ALA A 136 -0.71 -21.30 13.28
CA ALA A 136 -0.63 -21.05 14.71
C ALA A 136 -0.10 -19.63 14.97
N GLU A 137 -0.87 -18.82 15.68
CA GLU A 137 -0.58 -17.39 15.89
C GLU A 137 0.83 -17.10 16.44
N TYR A 138 1.43 -18.02 17.20
CA TYR A 138 2.78 -17.83 17.75
C TYR A 138 3.91 -18.15 16.76
N ARG A 139 3.62 -18.45 15.49
CA ARG A 139 4.61 -18.74 14.44
C ARG A 139 4.64 -17.63 13.40
N GLN A 140 5.84 -17.21 13.02
CA GLN A 140 6.03 -16.12 12.05
C GLN A 140 5.52 -16.47 10.66
N ASP A 141 5.57 -17.75 10.28
CA ASP A 141 5.08 -18.24 8.98
C ASP A 141 3.55 -18.22 8.84
N SER A 142 2.82 -17.86 9.91
CA SER A 142 1.37 -17.70 9.86
C SER A 142 0.93 -16.36 9.27
N TYR A 143 1.85 -15.40 9.12
CA TYR A 143 1.57 -14.02 8.69
C TYR A 143 2.22 -13.70 7.35
N VAL A 144 1.71 -12.67 6.67
CA VAL A 144 2.29 -12.22 5.40
C VAL A 144 3.60 -11.48 5.67
N ASP A 145 4.68 -11.91 5.02
CA ASP A 145 6.00 -11.28 5.19
C ASP A 145 6.08 -9.95 4.42
N ALA A 146 5.87 -8.82 5.10
CA ALA A 146 5.95 -7.47 4.53
C ALA A 146 7.29 -7.12 3.89
N SER A 147 8.38 -7.80 4.25
CA SER A 147 9.69 -7.59 3.62
C SER A 147 9.81 -8.25 2.26
N ARG A 148 8.91 -9.20 1.95
CA ARG A 148 8.95 -10.05 0.74
C ARG A 148 7.70 -9.98 -0.12
N VAL A 149 6.55 -9.58 0.43
CA VAL A 149 5.26 -9.54 -0.25
C VAL A 149 4.81 -8.10 -0.39
N ALA A 150 4.54 -7.67 -1.62
CA ALA A 150 4.07 -6.33 -1.90
C ALA A 150 2.55 -6.25 -1.63
N TYR A 151 2.17 -5.69 -0.49
CA TYR A 151 0.76 -5.50 -0.14
C TYR A 151 0.44 -4.05 0.26
N GLY A 152 -0.85 -3.72 0.26
CA GLY A 152 -1.42 -2.50 0.82
C GLY A 152 -2.32 -2.78 2.04
N ALA A 153 -2.42 -1.82 2.95
CA ALA A 153 -3.35 -1.87 4.08
C ALA A 153 -4.68 -1.17 3.73
N LEU A 154 -5.78 -1.87 3.95
CA LEU A 154 -7.10 -1.47 3.50
C LEU A 154 -7.81 -0.64 4.57
N SER A 155 -8.01 0.65 4.30
CA SER A 155 -8.78 1.53 5.21
C SER A 155 -10.29 1.30 5.12
N ASP A 156 -11.00 1.48 6.23
CA ASP A 156 -12.47 1.37 6.31
C ASP A 156 -13.19 2.26 5.28
N LYS A 157 -12.62 3.43 4.97
CA LYS A 157 -13.19 4.33 3.97
C LYS A 157 -13.04 3.80 2.55
N PHE A 158 -11.93 3.12 2.22
CA PHE A 158 -11.80 2.43 0.93
C PHE A 158 -12.73 1.23 0.86
N GLN A 159 -12.96 0.53 1.96
CA GLN A 159 -13.98 -0.53 2.05
C GLN A 159 -15.37 0.00 1.75
N ALA A 160 -15.73 1.17 2.28
CA ALA A 160 -17.01 1.82 1.98
C ALA A 160 -17.18 2.21 0.50
N LEU A 161 -16.08 2.29 -0.26
CA LEU A 161 -16.07 2.50 -1.71
C LEU A 161 -16.10 1.20 -2.52
N GLY A 162 -16.18 0.04 -1.85
CA GLY A 162 -16.23 -1.27 -2.50
C GLY A 162 -14.86 -1.87 -2.81
N VAL A 163 -13.76 -1.30 -2.27
CA VAL A 163 -12.45 -1.96 -2.28
C VAL A 163 -12.41 -3.03 -1.20
N ALA A 164 -11.97 -4.23 -1.53
CA ALA A 164 -11.89 -5.36 -0.60
C ALA A 164 -10.45 -5.87 -0.45
N LEU A 165 -10.23 -6.69 0.58
CA LEU A 165 -9.02 -7.52 0.64
C LEU A 165 -8.97 -8.40 -0.63
N GLY A 166 -7.80 -8.51 -1.23
CA GLY A 166 -7.54 -9.20 -2.49
C GLY A 166 -7.61 -8.29 -3.71
N ASP A 167 -8.15 -7.07 -3.60
CA ASP A 167 -8.09 -6.09 -4.68
C ASP A 167 -6.66 -5.60 -4.90
N TYR A 168 -6.37 -5.21 -6.14
CA TYR A 168 -5.04 -4.83 -6.58
C TYR A 168 -4.89 -3.32 -6.72
N GLY A 169 -3.65 -2.86 -6.54
CA GLY A 169 -3.23 -1.50 -6.81
C GLY A 169 -1.81 -1.42 -7.37
N LEU A 170 -1.47 -0.26 -7.90
CA LEU A 170 -0.15 0.04 -8.43
C LEU A 170 0.30 1.40 -7.89
N ALA A 171 1.50 1.42 -7.31
CA ALA A 171 2.19 2.62 -6.86
C ALA A 171 3.27 3.01 -7.88
N LEU A 172 3.33 4.30 -8.22
CA LEU A 172 4.19 4.86 -9.27
C LEU A 172 4.94 6.06 -8.71
N ARG A 173 6.27 5.97 -8.64
CA ARG A 173 7.13 7.09 -8.25
C ARG A 173 7.25 8.07 -9.43
N HIS A 174 7.22 9.37 -9.17
CA HIS A 174 7.17 10.37 -10.26
C HIS A 174 8.56 10.81 -10.77
N ASP A 175 9.56 10.89 -9.88
CA ASP A 175 10.91 11.37 -10.16
C ASP A 175 11.83 10.28 -10.72
N GLN A 176 11.45 9.02 -10.56
CA GLN A 176 12.17 7.85 -11.05
C GLN A 176 11.17 6.87 -11.64
N ASN A 177 11.56 6.13 -12.69
CA ASN A 177 10.76 5.05 -13.27
C ASN A 177 10.79 3.81 -12.35
N LEU A 178 10.29 3.97 -11.12
CA LEU A 178 10.17 2.95 -10.09
C LEU A 178 8.68 2.78 -9.72
N GLN A 179 8.29 1.53 -9.53
CA GLN A 179 6.89 1.14 -9.45
C GLN A 179 6.74 -0.18 -8.71
N SER A 180 5.61 -0.33 -8.02
CA SER A 180 5.28 -1.55 -7.30
C SER A 180 3.79 -1.84 -7.44
N GLY A 181 3.47 -2.97 -8.06
CA GLY A 181 2.15 -3.56 -7.90
C GLY A 181 1.99 -4.05 -6.47
N PHE A 182 0.76 -4.06 -5.97
CA PHE A 182 0.41 -4.60 -4.67
C PHE A 182 -1.04 -5.09 -4.67
N TYR A 183 -1.42 -5.75 -3.59
CA TYR A 183 -2.79 -6.16 -3.33
C TYR A 183 -3.12 -5.99 -1.86
N PHE A 184 -4.40 -5.86 -1.52
CA PHE A 184 -4.82 -5.60 -0.13
C PHE A 184 -4.89 -6.90 0.67
N VAL A 185 -4.06 -7.04 1.71
CA VAL A 185 -4.08 -8.20 2.63
C VAL A 185 -4.17 -7.81 4.09
N ASP A 186 -3.96 -6.53 4.37
CA ASP A 186 -3.98 -5.95 5.70
C ASP A 186 -5.17 -4.99 5.83
N THR A 187 -5.57 -4.67 7.05
CA THR A 187 -6.57 -3.68 7.41
C THR A 187 -5.90 -2.55 8.17
N GLY A 188 -5.76 -1.40 7.52
CA GLY A 188 -5.22 -0.20 8.16
C GLY A 188 -6.25 0.47 9.05
N TYR A 189 -5.80 1.07 10.15
CA TYR A 189 -6.70 1.79 11.05
C TYR A 189 -7.06 3.19 10.52
N GLY A 190 -8.36 3.46 10.40
CA GLY A 190 -8.90 4.81 10.20
C GLY A 190 -8.80 5.35 8.77
N TYR A 191 -8.09 6.48 8.61
CA TYR A 191 -8.18 7.35 7.42
C TYR A 191 -7.02 7.24 6.44
N LYS A 192 -6.00 6.42 6.73
CA LYS A 192 -4.73 6.43 6.01
C LYS A 192 -4.86 5.73 4.66
N LEU A 193 -4.64 6.47 3.58
CA LEU A 193 -4.37 5.93 2.25
C LEU A 193 -2.87 5.75 2.04
N GLY A 194 -2.50 4.85 1.13
CA GLY A 194 -1.11 4.61 0.73
C GLY A 194 -0.23 3.97 1.81
N GLU A 195 -0.83 3.32 2.80
CA GLU A 195 -0.11 2.41 3.71
C GLU A 195 0.17 1.10 2.96
N CYS A 196 1.44 0.74 2.83
CA CYS A 196 1.89 -0.40 2.06
C CYS A 196 3.10 -1.05 2.72
N SER A 197 3.26 -2.35 2.49
CA SER A 197 4.37 -3.16 2.97
C SER A 197 5.76 -2.54 2.74
N HIS A 198 6.72 -2.92 3.59
CA HIS A 198 8.14 -2.61 3.43
C HIS A 198 8.68 -2.92 2.03
N LYS A 199 8.22 -4.01 1.41
CA LYS A 199 8.56 -4.34 0.02
C LYS A 199 8.16 -3.25 -0.97
N VAL A 200 6.91 -2.75 -0.92
CA VAL A 200 6.47 -1.65 -1.79
C VAL A 200 7.35 -0.42 -1.60
N GLY A 201 7.70 -0.09 -0.35
CA GLY A 201 8.63 1.00 -0.04
C GLY A 201 10.01 0.81 -0.70
N LYS A 202 10.58 -0.40 -0.65
CA LYS A 202 11.87 -0.72 -1.28
C LYS A 202 11.81 -0.73 -2.80
N ASP A 203 10.76 -1.28 -3.38
CA ASP A 203 10.57 -1.34 -4.84
C ASP A 203 10.49 0.07 -5.45
N LEU A 204 9.98 1.04 -4.67
CA LEU A 204 9.97 2.47 -5.03
C LEU A 204 11.30 3.20 -4.71
N GLY A 205 12.33 2.47 -4.31
CA GLY A 205 13.67 3.00 -4.03
C GLY A 205 13.83 3.59 -2.63
N GLY A 206 12.91 3.29 -1.72
CA GLY A 206 13.04 3.65 -0.31
C GLY A 206 14.14 2.86 0.40
N SER A 207 14.69 3.44 1.46
CA SER A 207 15.78 2.84 2.23
C SER A 207 15.80 3.36 3.66
N GLY A 208 16.40 2.61 4.59
CA GLY A 208 16.41 2.94 6.01
C GLY A 208 15.49 2.01 6.80
N ARG A 209 15.08 2.45 8.00
CA ARG A 209 14.31 1.66 8.99
C ARG A 209 13.40 2.55 9.82
N GLY A 210 12.26 2.01 10.24
CA GLY A 210 11.28 2.64 11.12
C GLY A 210 10.99 4.08 10.73
N ASN A 211 11.01 4.98 11.71
CA ASN A 211 10.77 6.41 11.49
C ASN A 211 11.86 7.12 10.65
N SER A 212 12.96 6.44 10.33
CA SER A 212 14.03 6.97 9.45
C SER A 212 13.97 6.41 8.02
N PHE A 213 12.97 5.60 7.70
CA PHE A 213 12.80 5.09 6.34
C PHE A 213 12.55 6.25 5.37
N ASN A 214 13.44 6.41 4.40
CA ASN A 214 13.35 7.45 3.39
C ASN A 214 12.35 7.05 2.31
N ASN A 215 11.13 7.56 2.45
CA ASN A 215 10.02 7.49 1.50
C ASN A 215 9.64 8.89 0.96
N ASN A 216 10.52 9.89 1.10
CA ASN A 216 10.25 11.28 0.76
C ASN A 216 10.36 11.52 -0.75
N PHE A 217 9.47 10.90 -1.50
CA PHE A 217 9.34 11.04 -2.94
C PHE A 217 7.87 10.99 -3.37
N PRO A 218 7.48 11.75 -4.40
CA PRO A 218 6.12 11.80 -4.90
C PRO A 218 5.66 10.46 -5.49
N VAL A 219 4.50 9.97 -5.05
CA VAL A 219 3.89 8.72 -5.54
C VAL A 219 2.44 8.93 -5.94
N SER A 220 2.08 8.44 -7.12
CA SER A 220 0.69 8.21 -7.52
C SER A 220 0.30 6.76 -7.26
N PHE A 221 -0.93 6.57 -6.80
CA PHE A 221 -1.55 5.27 -6.63
C PHE A 221 -2.73 5.13 -7.59
N ILE A 222 -2.89 3.95 -8.17
CA ILE A 222 -4.14 3.53 -8.83
C ILE A 222 -4.62 2.22 -8.20
N VAL A 223 -5.87 2.19 -7.76
CA VAL A 223 -6.48 1.03 -7.08
C VAL A 223 -7.72 0.59 -7.84
N PHE A 224 -7.87 -0.72 -8.03
CA PHE A 224 -8.94 -1.32 -8.82
C PHE A 224 -9.93 -2.05 -7.89
N PRO A 225 -11.10 -1.47 -7.59
CA PRO A 225 -12.09 -2.15 -6.76
C PRO A 225 -12.61 -3.41 -7.46
N GLN A 226 -12.95 -4.44 -6.67
CA GLN A 226 -13.51 -5.71 -7.15
C GLN A 226 -12.62 -6.43 -8.18
N SER A 227 -11.31 -6.21 -8.11
CA SER A 227 -10.31 -6.90 -8.93
C SER A 227 -9.82 -8.20 -8.30
N GLY A 228 -10.01 -8.35 -6.99
CA GLY A 228 -9.75 -9.58 -6.25
C GLY A 228 -10.72 -10.69 -6.64
N THR A 229 -10.18 -11.89 -6.84
CA THR A 229 -10.98 -13.10 -7.15
C THR A 229 -10.96 -14.13 -6.02
N GLN A 230 -10.24 -13.85 -4.93
CA GLN A 230 -10.05 -14.76 -3.80
C GLN A 230 -10.87 -14.32 -2.59
N ASP A 231 -11.28 -15.26 -1.76
CA ASP A 231 -11.82 -14.96 -0.43
C ASP A 231 -10.74 -14.23 0.37
N PRO A 232 -11.01 -13.03 0.92
CA PRO A 232 -10.15 -12.31 1.84
C PRO A 232 -9.41 -13.16 2.89
N ARG A 233 -10.05 -14.23 3.38
CA ARG A 233 -9.54 -15.12 4.43
C ARG A 233 -8.69 -16.27 3.90
N GLY A 234 -8.70 -16.47 2.58
CA GLY A 234 -7.90 -17.48 1.88
C GLY A 234 -6.72 -16.85 1.14
N ILE A 235 -6.49 -15.55 1.32
CA ILE A 235 -5.41 -14.85 0.66
C ILE A 235 -4.08 -15.35 1.20
N VAL A 236 -3.39 -16.12 0.36
CA VAL A 236 -1.99 -16.48 0.55
C VAL A 236 -1.09 -15.37 0.02
N SER A 237 0.20 -15.41 0.37
CA SER A 237 1.21 -14.54 -0.22
C SER A 237 1.23 -14.68 -1.74
N ALA A 238 1.03 -13.59 -2.47
CA ALA A 238 1.17 -13.51 -3.92
C ALA A 238 2.61 -13.11 -4.29
N SER A 239 3.14 -13.72 -5.35
CA SER A 239 4.40 -13.27 -5.95
C SER A 239 4.20 -12.01 -6.79
N ASP A 240 5.29 -11.28 -7.05
CA ASP A 240 5.27 -10.10 -7.93
C ASP A 240 4.72 -10.42 -9.33
N ASP A 241 5.07 -11.59 -9.88
CA ASP A 241 4.54 -12.04 -11.17
C ASP A 241 3.03 -12.25 -11.13
N ALA A 242 2.50 -12.85 -10.06
CA ALA A 242 1.06 -13.05 -9.90
C ALA A 242 0.30 -11.72 -9.77
N ILE A 243 0.89 -10.75 -9.04
CA ILE A 243 0.36 -9.38 -8.93
C ILE A 243 0.37 -8.70 -10.30
N ALA A 244 1.47 -8.84 -11.06
CA ALA A 244 1.58 -8.30 -12.42
C ALA A 244 0.57 -8.90 -13.39
N ASP A 245 0.36 -10.21 -13.34
CA ASP A 245 -0.60 -10.90 -14.20
C ASP A 245 -2.05 -10.48 -13.88
N ALA A 246 -2.36 -10.16 -12.62
CA ALA A 246 -3.66 -9.62 -12.23
C ALA A 246 -3.86 -8.15 -12.67
N LEU A 247 -2.83 -7.31 -12.57
CA LEU A 247 -2.92 -5.87 -12.89
C LEU A 247 -2.90 -5.57 -14.39
N LYS A 248 -2.12 -6.31 -15.19
CA LYS A 248 -1.95 -6.04 -16.63
C LYS A 248 -3.27 -5.97 -17.41
N PRO A 249 -4.22 -6.91 -17.25
CA PRO A 249 -5.52 -6.83 -17.94
C PRO A 249 -6.34 -5.59 -17.55
N LEU A 250 -6.26 -5.17 -16.28
CA LEU A 250 -6.99 -3.99 -15.77
C LEU A 250 -6.46 -2.71 -16.41
N LEU A 251 -5.13 -2.57 -16.48
CA LEU A 251 -4.48 -1.43 -17.12
C LEU A 251 -4.65 -1.43 -18.63
N THR A 252 -4.54 -2.59 -19.28
CA THR A 252 -4.84 -2.75 -20.72
C THR A 252 -6.27 -2.30 -21.04
N LYS A 253 -7.24 -2.61 -20.17
CA LYS A 253 -8.62 -2.16 -20.34
C LYS A 253 -8.74 -0.64 -20.29
N LEU A 254 -8.09 0.02 -19.33
CA LEU A 254 -8.07 1.49 -19.25
C LEU A 254 -7.38 2.13 -20.46
N SER A 255 -6.33 1.49 -20.99
CA SER A 255 -5.53 2.02 -22.09
C SER A 255 -6.24 1.96 -23.45
N ALA A 256 -7.33 1.19 -23.55
CA ALA A 256 -8.21 1.16 -24.72
C ALA A 256 -9.13 2.38 -24.84
N ALA A 257 -9.12 3.28 -23.84
CA ALA A 257 -9.90 4.51 -23.89
C ALA A 257 -9.36 5.50 -24.93
N GLU A 258 -10.25 6.26 -25.57
CA GLU A 258 -9.86 7.28 -26.56
C GLU A 258 -8.95 8.37 -25.96
N ASN A 259 -9.13 8.66 -24.67
CA ASN A 259 -8.38 9.64 -23.90
C ASN A 259 -7.44 8.98 -22.88
N ALA A 260 -6.87 7.82 -23.20
CA ALA A 260 -5.94 7.10 -22.34
C ALA A 260 -4.80 7.99 -21.81
N ASN A 261 -4.20 8.83 -22.66
CA ASN A 261 -3.14 9.77 -22.28
C ASN A 261 -3.53 10.75 -21.14
N GLU A 262 -4.83 10.96 -20.87
CA GLU A 262 -5.28 11.80 -19.75
C GLU A 262 -4.98 11.18 -18.36
N LEU A 263 -4.83 9.85 -18.24
CA LEU A 263 -4.53 9.19 -16.97
C LEU A 263 -3.13 9.53 -16.41
N PRO A 264 -2.02 9.34 -17.16
CA PRO A 264 -0.71 9.80 -16.68
C PRO A 264 -0.63 11.32 -16.51
N MET A 265 -1.38 12.11 -17.30
CA MET A 265 -1.49 13.56 -17.05
C MET A 265 -2.16 13.87 -15.71
N LEU A 266 -3.27 13.20 -15.37
CA LEU A 266 -3.94 13.35 -14.08
C LEU A 266 -2.98 13.06 -12.92
N MET A 267 -2.32 11.90 -12.97
CA MET A 267 -1.33 11.48 -11.97
C MET A 267 -0.22 12.53 -11.82
N GLY A 268 0.30 13.01 -12.95
CA GLY A 268 1.36 14.01 -12.95
C GLY A 268 0.92 15.37 -12.40
N TYR A 269 -0.30 15.82 -12.72
CA TYR A 269 -0.86 17.07 -12.23
C TYR A 269 -1.19 17.07 -10.74
N ASN A 270 -1.42 15.90 -10.16
CA ASN A 270 -1.59 15.72 -8.73
C ASN A 270 -0.28 15.88 -7.95
N GLU A 271 0.88 15.83 -8.61
CA GLU A 271 2.14 16.19 -7.96
C GLU A 271 2.11 17.66 -7.53
N ILE A 272 2.44 17.88 -6.26
CA ILE A 272 2.43 19.18 -5.61
C ILE A 272 3.78 19.42 -4.96
N ALA A 273 4.52 20.38 -5.52
CA ALA A 273 5.75 20.90 -4.93
C ALA A 273 5.69 22.44 -4.80
N PRO A 274 6.00 23.01 -3.61
CA PRO A 274 6.02 22.37 -2.28
C PRO A 274 4.59 22.25 -1.69
N GLN A 275 4.44 21.36 -0.68
CA GLN A 275 3.21 20.97 0.04
C GLN A 275 1.99 21.91 -0.09
N GLY A 276 0.90 21.38 -0.64
CA GLY A 276 -0.42 22.02 -0.68
C GLY A 276 -1.36 21.17 -1.51
N GLN A 277 -2.57 20.88 -1.02
CA GLN A 277 -3.56 19.93 -1.56
C GLN A 277 -3.41 19.59 -3.07
N PRO A 278 -3.26 18.31 -3.45
CA PRO A 278 -3.24 17.91 -4.86
C PRO A 278 -4.41 18.51 -5.61
N SER A 279 -4.18 18.92 -6.87
CA SER A 279 -5.18 19.67 -7.64
C SER A 279 -6.34 18.81 -8.14
N GLY A 280 -6.30 17.50 -7.93
CA GLY A 280 -7.28 16.56 -8.45
C GLY A 280 -7.41 16.72 -9.96
N THR A 281 -8.66 16.81 -10.40
CA THR A 281 -9.01 16.99 -11.81
C THR A 281 -8.80 18.41 -12.35
N ALA A 282 -8.58 19.41 -11.51
CA ALA A 282 -8.64 20.82 -11.91
C ALA A 282 -7.60 21.20 -12.97
N LYS A 283 -6.34 20.77 -12.81
CA LYS A 283 -5.27 21.06 -13.78
C LYS A 283 -5.44 20.29 -15.09
N LEU A 284 -5.93 19.05 -15.02
CA LEU A 284 -6.28 18.28 -16.22
C LEU A 284 -7.41 18.99 -17.00
N ALA A 285 -8.45 19.46 -16.29
CA ALA A 285 -9.54 20.21 -16.91
C ALA A 285 -9.03 21.51 -17.57
N ALA A 286 -8.12 22.24 -16.91
CA ALA A 286 -7.49 23.43 -17.48
C ALA A 286 -6.66 23.11 -18.72
N TYR A 287 -5.88 22.03 -18.70
CA TYR A 287 -5.13 21.56 -19.87
C TYR A 287 -6.05 21.25 -21.05
N LYS A 288 -7.16 20.56 -20.82
CA LYS A 288 -8.14 20.23 -21.87
C LYS A 288 -8.81 21.45 -22.48
N GLN A 289 -9.01 22.53 -21.71
CA GLN A 289 -9.58 23.77 -22.22
C GLN A 289 -8.60 24.57 -23.09
N ASN A 290 -7.29 24.47 -22.83
CA ASN A 290 -6.26 25.18 -23.59
C ASN A 290 -4.95 24.38 -23.68
N PRO A 291 -4.88 23.31 -24.50
CA PRO A 291 -3.68 22.47 -24.58
C PRO A 291 -2.45 23.23 -25.06
N ALA A 292 -2.62 24.24 -25.93
CA ALA A 292 -1.52 25.05 -26.45
C ALA A 292 -0.93 26.01 -25.42
N GLY A 293 -1.72 26.43 -24.42
CA GLY A 293 -1.29 27.33 -23.36
C GLY A 293 -0.97 26.65 -22.03
N ALA A 294 -1.26 25.35 -21.88
CA ALA A 294 -1.02 24.60 -20.67
C ALA A 294 0.16 23.65 -20.82
N THR A 295 1.07 23.65 -19.84
CA THR A 295 2.22 22.75 -19.85
C THR A 295 1.82 21.37 -19.36
N ARG A 296 2.20 20.33 -20.10
CA ARG A 296 2.14 18.93 -19.67
C ARG A 296 2.96 18.76 -18.38
N PRO A 297 2.56 17.89 -17.43
CA PRO A 297 3.37 17.62 -16.24
C PRO A 297 4.79 17.19 -16.62
N SER A 298 5.81 17.66 -15.89
CA SER A 298 7.22 17.33 -16.16
C SER A 298 7.56 15.85 -15.95
N ASN A 299 6.76 15.17 -15.15
CA ASN A 299 6.84 13.74 -14.83
C ASN A 299 5.97 12.86 -15.74
N TYR A 300 5.30 13.43 -16.75
CA TYR A 300 4.38 12.68 -17.61
C TYR A 300 5.06 11.47 -18.28
N ASP A 301 6.24 11.68 -18.87
CA ASP A 301 6.91 10.61 -19.62
C ASP A 301 7.33 9.46 -18.68
N ASN A 302 7.76 9.78 -17.45
CA ASN A 302 8.05 8.78 -16.43
C ASN A 302 6.80 7.97 -16.05
N LEU A 303 5.68 8.64 -15.79
CA LEU A 303 4.42 8.00 -15.41
C LEU A 303 3.85 7.14 -16.55
N ALA A 304 3.91 7.63 -17.78
CA ALA A 304 3.47 6.90 -18.96
C ALA A 304 4.32 5.65 -19.19
N GLU A 305 5.65 5.74 -19.05
CA GLU A 305 6.55 4.60 -19.17
C GLU A 305 6.34 3.58 -18.04
N ALA A 306 6.15 4.05 -16.81
CA ALA A 306 5.87 3.20 -15.67
C ALA A 306 4.55 2.43 -15.89
N LEU A 307 3.48 3.08 -16.36
CA LEU A 307 2.23 2.42 -16.73
C LEU A 307 2.43 1.41 -17.88
N LYS A 308 3.24 1.75 -18.90
CA LYS A 308 3.56 0.85 -20.04
C LYS A 308 4.20 -0.45 -19.57
N SER A 309 5.06 -0.40 -18.56
CA SER A 309 5.66 -1.62 -17.98
C SER A 309 4.63 -2.60 -17.38
N TRP A 310 3.41 -2.13 -17.12
CA TRP A 310 2.27 -2.92 -16.63
C TRP A 310 1.17 -3.12 -17.69
N GLY A 311 1.52 -3.04 -18.98
CA GLY A 311 0.60 -3.36 -20.09
C GLY A 311 -0.31 -2.20 -20.52
N TYR A 312 -0.12 -1.00 -19.97
CA TYR A 312 -0.85 0.19 -20.42
C TYR A 312 -0.28 0.69 -21.75
N SER A 313 -1.06 0.70 -22.83
CA SER A 313 -0.64 1.31 -24.09
C SER A 313 -1.38 2.61 -24.34
N GLU A 314 -0.67 3.73 -24.40
CA GLU A 314 -1.26 4.94 -24.95
C GLU A 314 -1.55 4.70 -26.42
N THR A 315 -2.79 4.98 -26.86
CA THR A 315 -3.03 5.11 -28.30
C THR A 315 -2.28 6.37 -28.70
N ASP A 316 -1.21 6.22 -29.47
CA ASP A 316 -0.41 7.34 -29.95
C ASP A 316 -1.30 8.19 -30.85
N LEU A 317 -1.96 9.18 -30.27
CA LEU A 317 -2.56 10.29 -31.00
C LEU A 317 -1.40 11.20 -31.42
N SER A 318 -0.44 10.64 -32.15
CA SER A 318 0.63 11.39 -32.75
C SER A 318 0.01 12.44 -33.68
N LEU A 319 0.01 13.68 -33.22
CA LEU A 319 0.61 14.81 -33.93
C LEU A 319 0.09 15.08 -35.36
N ASP A 320 -1.23 15.08 -35.56
CA ASP A 320 -1.87 15.85 -36.64
C ASP A 320 -2.34 17.23 -36.12
N LEU A 321 -1.44 17.96 -35.44
CA LEU A 321 -1.57 19.40 -35.15
C LEU A 321 -0.31 20.14 -35.61
#